data_AF-A0A838VMM3-F1
#
_entry.id   AF-A0A838VMM3-F1
#
_cell.length_a   1.000
_cell.length_b   1.000
_cell.length_c   1.000
_cell.angle_alpha   90.00
_cell.angle_beta   90.00
_cell.angle_gamma   90.00
#
_symmetry.space_group_name_H-M   'P 1'
#
loop_
_entity.id
_entity.type
_entity.pdbx_description
1 polymer ?
#
loop_
_entity_poly.entity_id
_entity_poly.type
_entity_poly.pdbx_seq_one_letter_code
_entity_poly.pdbx_strand_id
1 'polypeptide(L)'
;MFKKAEKLNLKLRMAISGASGSGKTYSSLSIASHLDGKIALIDTERASASKYSDIFDFDTCSLTNHHPAKYIEAIQAAESMGYKIIIIDSLSHAWFSELELAGSKFDGWKNVRPLERKLIDAMVGSKCHIIATMRSKTEYILEEYTTKDGKTKTAPKKIGTSPIQS
;
A
#
# COMPACT_ATOMS: atom_id res chain seq x y z
N MET A 1 -23.62 -11.53 -21.65
CA MET A 1 -24.93 -10.84 -21.58
C MET A 1 -24.65 -9.34 -21.62
N PHE A 2 -25.28 -8.57 -22.52
CA PHE A 2 -25.04 -7.12 -22.67
C PHE A 2 -26.13 -6.32 -21.94
N LYS A 3 -25.75 -5.19 -21.31
CA LYS A 3 -26.70 -4.22 -20.70
C LYS A 3 -26.35 -2.79 -21.11
N LYS A 4 -27.33 -1.90 -21.10
CA LYS A 4 -27.13 -0.46 -21.32
C LYS A 4 -26.19 0.11 -20.26
N ALA A 5 -25.15 0.84 -20.67
CA ALA A 5 -24.22 1.49 -19.76
C ALA A 5 -24.94 2.66 -19.06
N GLU A 6 -24.94 2.65 -17.73
CA GLU A 6 -25.41 3.75 -16.88
C GLU A 6 -24.21 4.34 -16.15
N LYS A 7 -24.36 5.55 -15.59
CA LYS A 7 -23.33 6.18 -14.75
C LYS A 7 -23.21 5.37 -13.46
N LEU A 8 -22.47 4.28 -13.50
CA LEU A 8 -22.23 3.41 -12.36
C LEU A 8 -21.49 4.22 -11.30
N ASN A 9 -21.88 4.04 -10.04
CA ASN A 9 -21.09 4.48 -8.88
C ASN A 9 -19.78 3.68 -8.85
N LEU A 10 -18.84 4.02 -9.73
CA LEU A 10 -17.52 3.43 -9.80
C LEU A 10 -16.83 3.66 -8.45
N LYS A 11 -16.35 2.57 -7.86
CA LYS A 11 -15.62 2.63 -6.60
C LYS A 11 -14.19 3.08 -6.87
N LEU A 12 -13.69 3.96 -6.00
CA LEU A 12 -12.34 4.48 -6.09
C LEU A 12 -11.33 3.32 -5.98
N ARG A 13 -10.32 3.33 -6.85
CA ARG A 13 -9.11 2.51 -6.78
C ARG A 13 -7.93 3.45 -6.85
N MET A 14 -7.30 3.70 -5.71
CA MET A 14 -6.21 4.66 -5.60
C MET A 14 -5.00 4.00 -4.96
N ALA A 15 -3.81 4.33 -5.49
CA ALA A 15 -2.55 3.99 -4.86
C ALA A 15 -1.78 5.29 -4.54
N ILE A 16 -1.26 5.41 -3.32
CA ILE A 16 -0.43 6.54 -2.88
C ILE A 16 0.97 6.01 -2.59
N SER A 17 1.93 6.40 -3.41
CA SER A 17 3.34 6.01 -3.25
C SER A 17 4.17 7.14 -2.69
N GLY A 18 5.13 6.83 -1.82
CA GLY A 18 6.01 7.82 -1.21
C GLY A 18 6.96 7.23 -0.17
N ALA A 19 8.01 7.99 0.15
CA ALA A 19 9.00 7.59 1.14
C ALA A 19 8.39 7.45 2.55
N SER A 20 9.13 6.84 3.47
CA SER A 20 8.71 6.86 4.89
C SER A 20 8.56 8.32 5.38
N GLY A 21 7.52 8.59 6.17
CA GLY A 21 7.25 9.93 6.68
C GLY A 21 6.64 10.93 5.67
N SER A 22 6.39 10.56 4.41
CA SER A 22 5.84 11.47 3.40
C SER A 22 4.33 11.76 3.52
N GLY A 23 3.69 11.36 4.62
CA GLY A 23 2.27 11.64 4.87
C GLY A 23 1.25 10.68 4.23
N LYS A 24 1.66 9.51 3.71
CA LYS A 24 0.75 8.59 2.99
C LYS A 24 -0.50 8.20 3.78
N THR A 25 -0.35 7.79 5.03
CA THR A 25 -1.46 7.40 5.91
C THR A 25 -2.42 8.57 6.14
N TYR A 26 -1.87 9.74 6.47
CA TYR A 26 -2.65 10.97 6.67
C TYR A 26 -3.43 11.34 5.41
N SER A 27 -2.78 11.37 4.25
CA SER A 27 -3.43 11.70 2.99
C SER A 27 -4.50 10.67 2.62
N SER A 28 -4.26 9.38 2.90
CA SER A 28 -5.25 8.32 2.65
C SER A 28 -6.49 8.48 3.54
N LEU A 29 -6.30 8.73 4.84
CA LEU A 29 -7.39 8.97 5.79
C LEU A 29 -8.14 10.26 5.45
N SER A 30 -7.44 11.34 5.10
CA SER A 30 -8.05 12.60 4.69
C SER A 30 -8.86 12.46 3.40
N ILE A 31 -8.39 11.71 2.40
CA ILE A 31 -9.19 11.44 1.20
C ILE A 31 -10.40 10.58 1.57
N ALA A 32 -10.20 9.53 2.36
CA ALA A 32 -11.26 8.63 2.78
C ALA A 32 -12.34 9.33 3.60
N SER A 33 -12.00 10.28 4.47
CA SER A 33 -12.98 11.01 5.30
C SER A 33 -13.91 11.91 4.50
N HIS A 34 -13.56 12.24 3.25
CA HIS A 34 -14.41 12.98 2.33
C HIS A 34 -15.19 12.06 1.37
N LEU A 35 -15.03 10.74 1.51
CA LEU A 35 -15.89 9.74 0.89
C LEU A 35 -17.00 9.36 1.87
N ASP A 36 -18.17 9.01 1.34
CA ASP A 36 -19.31 8.61 2.17
C ASP A 36 -19.15 7.15 2.69
N GLY A 37 -19.23 6.99 4.01
CA GLY A 37 -19.33 5.72 4.72
C GLY A 37 -18.15 5.36 5.64
N LYS A 38 -18.27 4.22 6.34
CA LYS A 38 -17.29 3.80 7.35
C LYS A 38 -15.96 3.36 6.74
N ILE A 39 -14.86 3.75 7.40
CA ILE A 39 -13.49 3.49 6.98
C ILE A 39 -12.90 2.34 7.80
N ALA A 40 -12.40 1.32 7.12
CA ALA A 40 -11.53 0.29 7.70
C ALA A 40 -10.10 0.48 7.19
N LEU A 41 -9.12 0.51 8.10
CA LEU A 41 -7.70 0.58 7.76
C LEU A 41 -7.02 -0.74 8.14
N ILE A 42 -6.51 -1.45 7.14
CA ILE A 42 -5.67 -2.64 7.30
C ILE A 42 -4.23 -2.15 7.52
N ASP A 43 -3.77 -2.25 8.78
CA ASP A 43 -2.49 -1.71 9.26
C ASP A 43 -1.43 -2.83 9.30
N THR A 44 -0.42 -2.71 8.45
CA THR A 44 0.75 -3.62 8.41
C THR A 44 2.01 -2.93 8.98
N GLU A 45 1.88 -1.70 9.46
CA GLU A 45 2.94 -0.83 9.99
C GLU A 45 2.88 -0.76 11.53
N ARG A 46 2.39 -1.84 12.16
CA ARG A 46 2.36 -2.04 13.63
C ARG A 46 1.59 -0.97 14.40
N ALA A 47 0.33 -0.73 14.01
CA ALA A 47 -0.58 0.22 14.68
C ALA A 47 -0.13 1.70 14.56
N SER A 48 0.70 2.02 13.56
CA SER A 48 1.16 3.39 13.35
C SER A 48 0.04 4.34 12.91
N ALA A 49 -1.07 3.81 12.37
CA ALA A 49 -2.21 4.61 11.97
C ALA A 49 -3.00 5.15 13.16
N SER A 50 -2.99 4.47 14.31
CA SER A 50 -3.75 4.86 15.51
C SER A 50 -3.42 6.26 16.04
N LYS A 51 -2.26 6.82 15.67
CA LYS A 51 -1.86 8.20 15.98
C LYS A 51 -2.73 9.28 15.31
N TYR A 52 -3.62 8.89 14.41
CA TYR A 52 -4.56 9.80 13.74
C TYR A 52 -6.02 9.60 14.19
N SER A 53 -6.26 8.76 15.21
CA SER A 53 -7.60 8.45 15.72
C SER A 53 -8.31 9.64 16.39
N ASP A 54 -7.55 10.66 16.78
CA ASP A 54 -8.05 11.94 17.28
C ASP A 54 -8.44 12.91 16.14
N ILE A 55 -8.03 12.63 14.91
CA ILE A 55 -8.25 13.49 13.74
C ILE A 55 -9.29 12.88 12.78
N PHE A 56 -9.32 11.56 12.63
CA PHE A 56 -10.22 10.86 11.72
C PHE A 56 -10.99 9.74 12.43
N ASP A 57 -12.22 9.49 11.98
CA ASP A 57 -13.06 8.36 12.42
C ASP A 57 -12.84 7.15 11.51
N PHE A 58 -12.20 6.11 12.04
CA PHE A 58 -11.89 4.88 11.31
C PHE A 58 -11.61 3.73 12.28
N ASP A 59 -11.88 2.51 11.81
CA ASP A 59 -11.53 1.28 12.50
C ASP A 59 -10.22 0.71 11.93
N THR A 60 -9.47 -0.02 12.76
CA THR A 60 -8.20 -0.64 12.34
C THR A 60 -8.22 -2.15 12.45
N CYS A 61 -7.55 -2.81 11.50
CA CYS A 61 -7.25 -4.23 11.53
C CYS A 61 -5.73 -4.40 11.44
N SER A 62 -5.10 -4.84 12.54
CA SER A 62 -3.66 -5.09 12.53
C SER A 62 -3.34 -6.39 11.81
N LEU A 63 -2.52 -6.30 10.76
CA LEU A 63 -2.11 -7.43 9.93
C LEU A 63 -0.61 -7.68 10.13
N THR A 64 -0.27 -8.65 10.96
CA THR A 64 1.13 -9.01 11.27
C THR A 64 1.71 -10.06 10.32
N ASN A 65 0.86 -10.79 9.62
CA ASN A 65 1.24 -11.74 8.58
C ASN A 65 0.95 -11.11 7.21
N HIS A 66 2.00 -10.88 6.43
CA HIS A 66 1.92 -10.17 5.16
C HIS A 66 1.68 -11.08 3.95
N HIS A 67 1.29 -12.33 4.15
CA HIS A 67 0.92 -13.21 3.05
C HIS A 67 -0.31 -12.63 2.29
N PRO A 68 -0.34 -12.60 0.94
CA PRO A 68 -1.43 -11.99 0.16
C PRO A 68 -2.84 -12.48 0.55
N ALA A 69 -2.98 -13.76 0.90
CA ALA A 69 -4.24 -14.33 1.39
C ALA A 69 -4.82 -13.60 2.61
N LYS A 70 -3.97 -13.08 3.52
CA LYS A 70 -4.40 -12.36 4.72
C LYS A 70 -4.95 -10.98 4.41
N TYR A 71 -4.44 -10.32 3.38
CA TYR A 71 -5.05 -9.10 2.86
C TYR A 71 -6.43 -9.36 2.25
N ILE A 72 -6.58 -10.45 1.48
CA ILE A 72 -7.86 -10.84 0.89
C ILE A 72 -8.91 -11.12 1.98
N GLU A 73 -8.53 -11.90 3.00
CA GLU A 73 -9.39 -12.18 4.16
C GLU A 73 -9.83 -10.87 4.85
N ALA A 74 -8.89 -9.93 5.09
CA ALA A 74 -9.19 -8.66 5.73
C ALA A 74 -10.10 -7.76 4.87
N ILE A 75 -9.90 -7.72 3.54
CA ILE A 75 -10.78 -7.00 2.62
C ILE A 75 -12.21 -7.57 2.68
N GLN A 76 -12.35 -8.89 2.61
CA GLN A 76 -13.65 -9.57 2.65
C GLN A 76 -14.35 -9.41 3.99
N ALA A 77 -13.60 -9.43 5.09
CA ALA A 77 -14.13 -9.17 6.43
C ALA A 77 -14.67 -7.74 6.53
N ALA A 78 -13.91 -6.75 6.06
CA ALA A 78 -14.38 -5.36 6.03
C ALA A 78 -15.64 -5.18 5.18
N GLU A 79 -15.71 -5.81 4.01
CA GLU A 79 -16.94 -5.80 3.19
C GLU A 79 -18.14 -6.39 3.94
N SER A 80 -17.94 -7.52 4.61
CA SER A 80 -18.99 -8.24 5.34
C SER A 80 -19.48 -7.48 6.57
N MET A 81 -18.60 -6.70 7.19
CA MET A 81 -18.91 -5.80 8.31
C MET A 81 -19.56 -4.49 7.85
N GLY A 82 -19.73 -4.27 6.54
CA GLY A 82 -20.46 -3.13 5.99
C GLY A 82 -19.64 -1.86 5.82
N TYR A 83 -18.31 -1.92 5.96
CA TYR A 83 -17.44 -0.78 5.64
C TYR A 83 -17.60 -0.37 4.17
N LYS A 84 -17.42 0.91 3.88
CA LYS A 84 -17.55 1.45 2.52
C LYS A 84 -16.21 1.82 1.92
N ILE A 85 -15.20 2.05 2.75
CA ILE A 85 -13.85 2.45 2.35
C ILE A 85 -12.86 1.55 3.07
N ILE A 86 -11.90 1.01 2.34
CA ILE A 86 -10.82 0.19 2.85
C ILE A 86 -9.50 0.86 2.47
N ILE A 87 -8.69 1.15 3.49
CA ILE A 87 -7.31 1.62 3.32
C ILE A 87 -6.37 0.43 3.61
N ILE A 88 -5.40 0.19 2.73
CA ILE A 88 -4.34 -0.80 2.93
C ILE A 88 -3.04 -0.04 3.17
N ASP A 89 -2.56 -0.02 4.41
CA ASP A 89 -1.34 0.68 4.82
C ASP A 89 -0.34 -0.33 5.43
N SER A 90 0.49 -1.01 4.64
CA SER A 90 0.79 -0.77 3.23
C SER A 90 0.81 -2.05 2.38
N LEU A 91 0.59 -1.87 1.07
CA LEU A 91 0.65 -2.95 0.08
C LEU A 91 2.08 -3.45 -0.16
N SER A 92 3.09 -2.62 0.14
CA SER A 92 4.50 -3.01 0.01
C SER A 92 4.88 -4.22 0.87
N HIS A 93 4.21 -4.43 1.99
CA HIS A 93 4.47 -5.61 2.84
C HIS A 93 3.99 -6.91 2.17
N ALA A 94 2.88 -6.88 1.44
CA ALA A 94 2.43 -8.03 0.63
C ALA A 94 3.48 -8.37 -0.44
N TRP A 95 4.00 -7.36 -1.13
CA TRP A 95 5.05 -7.52 -2.13
C TRP A 95 6.33 -8.13 -1.55
N PHE A 96 6.77 -7.70 -0.35
CA PHE A 96 7.93 -8.30 0.31
C PHE A 96 7.69 -9.78 0.65
N SER A 97 6.49 -10.12 1.13
CA SER A 97 6.13 -11.52 1.35
C SER A 97 6.15 -12.34 0.05
N GLU A 98 5.67 -11.78 -1.05
CA GLU A 98 5.72 -12.41 -2.38
C GLU A 98 7.15 -12.65 -2.86
N LEU A 99 8.06 -11.69 -2.65
CA LEU A 99 9.48 -11.85 -2.96
C LEU A 99 10.13 -12.97 -2.15
N GLU A 100 9.83 -13.05 -0.85
CA GLU A 100 10.32 -14.14 0.01
C GLU A 100 9.80 -15.50 -0.45
N LEU A 101 8.52 -15.59 -0.83
CA LEU A 101 7.91 -16.82 -1.34
C LEU A 101 8.47 -17.24 -2.69
N ALA A 102 8.80 -16.29 -3.57
CA ALA A 102 9.42 -16.58 -4.86
C ALA A 102 10.84 -17.12 -4.66
N GLY A 103 11.55 -16.62 -3.65
CA GLY A 103 12.95 -16.97 -3.40
C GLY A 103 13.86 -16.63 -4.58
N SER A 104 15.04 -17.24 -4.61
CA SER A 104 16.06 -16.98 -5.65
C SER A 104 15.94 -17.88 -6.90
N LYS A 105 15.01 -18.84 -6.92
CA LYS A 105 14.87 -19.80 -8.02
C LYS A 105 14.10 -19.18 -9.19
N PHE A 106 14.55 -19.49 -10.39
CA PHE A 106 13.96 -18.98 -11.64
C PHE A 106 12.45 -19.30 -11.78
N ASP A 107 12.00 -20.42 -11.22
CA ASP A 107 10.60 -20.90 -11.29
C ASP A 107 9.72 -20.45 -10.11
N GLY A 108 10.29 -19.81 -9.08
CA GLY A 108 9.55 -19.43 -7.87
C GLY A 108 8.34 -18.53 -8.15
N TRP A 109 8.47 -17.64 -9.13
CA TRP A 109 7.38 -16.75 -9.58
C TRP A 109 6.17 -17.49 -10.13
N LYS A 110 6.32 -18.72 -10.62
CA LYS A 110 5.19 -19.51 -11.15
C LYS A 110 4.13 -19.76 -10.07
N ASN A 111 4.58 -19.90 -8.82
CA ASN A 111 3.70 -20.17 -7.68
C ASN A 111 3.21 -18.88 -6.99
N VAL A 112 3.94 -17.77 -7.14
CA VAL A 112 3.61 -16.48 -6.51
C VAL A 112 2.66 -15.63 -7.35
N ARG A 113 2.82 -15.61 -8.68
CA ARG A 113 1.95 -14.83 -9.59
C ARG A 113 0.45 -15.10 -9.40
N PRO A 114 -0.01 -16.34 -9.17
CA PRO A 114 -1.41 -16.59 -8.87
C PRO A 114 -1.89 -15.93 -7.56
N LEU A 115 -1.03 -15.79 -6.55
CA LEU A 115 -1.34 -15.14 -5.28
C LEU A 115 -1.46 -13.62 -5.46
N GLU A 116 -0.49 -13.01 -6.15
CA GLU A 116 -0.48 -11.59 -6.51
C GLU A 116 -1.77 -11.22 -7.26
N ARG A 117 -2.12 -12.01 -8.28
CA ARG A 117 -3.35 -11.79 -9.07
C ARG A 117 -4.61 -11.87 -8.22
N LYS A 118 -4.71 -12.84 -7.31
CA LYS A 118 -5.86 -12.95 -6.40
C LYS A 118 -5.99 -11.73 -5.50
N LEU A 119 -4.88 -11.17 -5.02
CA LEU A 119 -4.91 -9.96 -4.21
C LEU A 119 -5.35 -8.74 -5.03
N ILE A 120 -4.79 -8.58 -6.23
CA ILE A 120 -5.20 -7.51 -7.16
C ILE A 120 -6.70 -7.65 -7.50
N ASP A 121 -7.17 -8.85 -7.81
CA ASP A 121 -8.57 -9.12 -8.13
C ASP A 121 -9.49 -8.79 -6.95
N ALA A 122 -9.09 -9.12 -5.71
CA ALA A 122 -9.84 -8.76 -4.51
C ALA A 122 -9.92 -7.23 -4.32
N MET A 123 -8.83 -6.51 -4.56
CA MET A 123 -8.81 -5.04 -4.49
C MET A 123 -9.65 -4.39 -5.59
N VAL A 124 -9.46 -4.81 -6.84
CA VAL A 124 -10.16 -4.24 -8.00
C VAL A 124 -11.65 -4.58 -7.95
N GLY A 125 -11.99 -5.82 -7.57
CA GLY A 125 -13.36 -6.33 -7.47
C GLY A 125 -14.12 -5.91 -6.22
N SER A 126 -13.49 -5.21 -5.27
CA SER A 126 -14.11 -4.87 -3.99
C SER A 126 -15.38 -4.02 -4.14
N LYS A 127 -16.37 -4.23 -3.28
CA LYS A 127 -17.57 -3.38 -3.19
C LYS A 127 -17.28 -2.04 -2.49
N CYS A 128 -16.14 -1.93 -1.81
CA CYS A 128 -15.68 -0.73 -1.12
C CYS A 128 -14.83 0.16 -2.04
N HIS A 129 -14.62 1.41 -1.65
CA HIS A 129 -13.51 2.21 -2.14
C HIS A 129 -12.20 1.64 -1.60
N ILE A 130 -11.15 1.58 -2.42
CA ILE A 130 -9.85 1.04 -2.04
C ILE A 130 -8.79 2.13 -2.21
N ILE A 131 -8.05 2.39 -1.13
CA ILE A 131 -6.86 3.25 -1.13
C ILE A 131 -5.71 2.41 -0.59
N ALA A 132 -4.70 2.14 -1.42
CA ALA A 132 -3.50 1.44 -0.99
C ALA A 132 -2.33 2.41 -0.85
N THR A 133 -1.53 2.25 0.20
CA THR A 133 -0.25 2.96 0.31
C THR A 133 0.89 2.06 -0.12
N MET A 134 1.91 2.67 -0.70
CA MET A 134 3.11 1.98 -1.16
C MET A 134 4.34 2.77 -0.72
N ARG A 135 5.34 2.05 -0.24
CA ARG A 135 6.65 2.64 0.02
C ARG A 135 7.37 2.78 -1.33
N SER A 136 8.12 3.86 -1.50
CA SER A 136 9.02 4.05 -2.63
C SER A 136 10.46 3.71 -2.25
N LYS A 137 11.21 3.10 -3.18
CA LYS A 137 12.66 2.97 -3.07
C LYS A 137 13.22 4.38 -3.13
N THR A 138 14.03 4.74 -2.15
CA THR A 138 14.78 5.99 -2.20
C THR A 138 16.09 5.72 -2.90
N GLU A 139 16.27 6.28 -4.09
CA GLU A 139 17.55 6.20 -4.79
C GLU A 139 18.50 7.25 -4.21
N TYR A 140 19.63 6.78 -3.69
CA TYR A 140 20.74 7.60 -3.26
C TYR A 140 21.90 7.34 -4.23
N ILE A 141 22.42 8.39 -4.86
CA ILE A 141 23.78 8.35 -5.42
C ILE A 141 24.74 8.86 -4.37
N LEU A 142 25.93 8.28 -4.33
CA LEU A 142 27.03 8.82 -3.55
C LEU A 142 27.64 9.96 -4.39
N GLU A 143 27.45 11.21 -3.98
CA GLU A 143 28.21 12.33 -4.54
C GLU A 143 29.55 12.44 -3.83
N GLU A 144 30.62 12.47 -4.61
CA GLU A 144 31.96 12.80 -4.14
C GLU A 144 32.10 14.33 -4.02
N TYR A 145 32.46 14.81 -2.84
CA TYR A 145 32.81 16.22 -2.64
C TYR A 145 34.21 16.33 -2.01
N THR A 146 34.95 17.34 -2.46
CA THR A 146 36.30 17.62 -1.94
C THR A 146 36.19 18.55 -0.73
N THR A 147 36.66 18.07 0.42
CA THR A 147 36.79 18.88 1.63
C THR A 147 37.86 19.96 1.45
N LYS A 148 37.83 21.04 2.25
CA LYS A 148 38.84 22.11 2.21
C LYS A 148 40.28 21.60 2.40
N ASP A 149 40.44 20.43 3.02
CA ASP A 149 41.73 19.75 3.23
C ASP A 149 42.16 18.85 2.04
N GLY A 150 41.49 18.94 0.89
CA GLY A 150 41.83 18.21 -0.33
C GLY A 150 41.40 16.73 -0.35
N LYS A 151 40.71 16.22 0.67
CA LYS A 151 40.22 14.84 0.71
C LYS A 151 38.84 14.70 0.08
N THR A 152 38.69 13.76 -0.85
CA THR A 152 37.41 13.35 -1.42
C THR A 152 36.61 12.54 -0.39
N LYS A 153 35.37 12.96 -0.10
CA LYS A 153 34.41 12.22 0.73
C LYS A 153 33.14 11.95 -0.07
N THR A 154 32.55 10.78 0.12
CA THR A 154 31.24 10.44 -0.42
C THR A 154 30.14 10.82 0.56
N ALA A 155 29.10 11.50 0.07
CA ALA A 155 27.85 11.71 0.80
C ALA A 155 26.66 11.23 -0.05
N PRO A 156 25.67 10.57 0.56
CA PRO A 156 24.45 10.19 -0.14
C PRO A 156 23.63 11.43 -0.52
N LYS A 157 23.39 11.62 -1.81
CA LYS A 157 22.46 12.61 -2.36
C LYS A 157 21.23 11.91 -2.90
N LYS A 158 20.07 12.33 -2.39
CA LYS A 158 18.75 11.85 -2.81
C LYS A 158 18.37 12.47 -4.15
N ILE A 159 18.04 11.66 -5.16
CA ILE A 159 17.72 12.16 -6.51
C ILE A 159 16.40 11.64 -7.09
N GLY A 160 15.75 10.68 -6.44
CA GLY A 160 14.40 10.29 -6.83
C GLY A 160 13.74 9.29 -5.90
N THR A 161 12.45 9.02 -6.15
CA THR A 161 11.71 7.95 -5.50
C THR A 161 10.82 7.23 -6.51
N SER A 162 10.99 5.92 -6.65
CA SER A 162 10.12 5.06 -7.46
C SER A 162 9.35 4.10 -6.56
N PRO A 163 8.08 3.76 -6.84
CA PRO A 163 7.35 2.75 -6.05
C PRO A 163 8.14 1.43 -5.94
N ILE A 164 8.08 0.76 -4.79
CA ILE A 164 8.77 -0.53 -4.59
C ILE A 164 8.21 -1.64 -5.50
N GLN A 165 6.93 -1.54 -5.86
CA GLN A 165 6.26 -2.44 -6.79
C GLN A 165 6.30 -1.78 -8.18
N SER A 166 7.14 -2.33 -9.07
CA SER A 166 7.36 -1.88 -10.45
C SER A 166 7.69 -3.07 -11.33
#